data_AF-A0A226F6Q8-F1
#
_entry.id   AF-A0A226F6Q8-F1
#
_cell.length_a   1.000
_cell.length_b   1.000
_cell.length_c   1.000
_cell.angle_alpha   90.00
_cell.angle_beta   90.00
_cell.angle_gamma   90.00
#
_symmetry.space_group_name_H-M   'P 1'
#
loop_
_entity.id
_entity.type
_entity.pdbx_description
1 polymer ?
#
loop_
_entity_poly.entity_id
_entity_poly.type
_entity_poly.pdbx_seq_one_letter_code
_entity_poly.pdbx_strand_id
1 'polypeptide(L)'
;MDNDGSRCEASHVTDSEVAVAFYKIARPEIPDDDEEPFVHDLGRVSPEPIASALDSALSPAEEEIVVEIVKEAGETGIDVGDSGRFLVWRHAAPRGFGQTVARVSGQLSLKKPNTAGSGEIGWTYPPICTYPGCRSSEGARVDEQNPTCLKHKGPNTGFCVLEYGTFDRNGVVSSMDHRILSFTYTDGQKDEHLTLAIQKIRKPTGQEQRRLVFEDREEAEQTFSVWQTAFLFQKLRNPLLQYHYTTISLAIGLEREVKEELRRVGLELRLTMLLTSKSESKKIEFPFGRRAKPQDKFSDLITANDGALYVAADPQFIYGGQTVRGSYLHPEMNGVDTISKYKAEFNHNVKIIPIASVPKGVRSANLKKMESHLHVGLYMAYLFRLRNHLDQELNLTHPYSLNKETTSCHFDGNSRELIQRFVLKEFGAFVEILPCRAYQFII
;
A
#
# COMPACT_ATOMS: atom_id res chain seq x y z
N MET A 1 -50.82 -0.11 -0.41
CA MET A 1 -50.22 -0.85 0.73
C MET A 1 -48.74 -0.75 0.54
N ASP A 2 -48.26 0.35 1.08
CA ASP A 2 -46.90 0.85 1.01
C ASP A 2 -45.97 -0.09 1.76
N ASN A 3 -44.80 -0.33 1.19
CA ASN A 3 -43.69 -0.88 1.94
C ASN A 3 -42.43 -0.10 1.55
N ASP A 4 -42.35 1.08 2.17
CA ASP A 4 -41.20 1.98 2.15
C ASP A 4 -40.07 1.32 2.96
N GLY A 5 -39.28 0.50 2.27
CA GLY A 5 -38.10 -0.15 2.82
C GLY A 5 -36.92 0.82 2.82
N SER A 6 -36.83 1.59 3.90
CA SER A 6 -35.74 2.49 4.27
C SER A 6 -34.36 1.94 3.87
N ARG A 7 -33.77 2.53 2.83
CA ARG A 7 -32.34 2.43 2.53
C ARG A 7 -31.61 3.24 3.59
N CYS A 8 -30.92 2.58 4.51
CA CYS A 8 -29.86 3.22 5.29
C CYS A 8 -28.71 3.58 4.34
N GLU A 9 -28.76 4.79 3.80
CA GLU A 9 -27.61 5.42 3.16
C GLU A 9 -26.48 5.50 4.19
N ALA A 10 -25.33 4.93 3.84
CA ALA A 10 -24.09 5.15 4.58
C ALA A 10 -23.68 6.61 4.38
N SER A 11 -24.19 7.51 5.23
CA SER A 11 -23.86 8.93 5.19
C SER A 11 -22.39 9.10 5.61
N HIS A 12 -21.55 9.40 4.63
CA HIS A 12 -20.24 9.99 4.85
C HIS A 12 -20.44 11.43 5.34
N VAL A 13 -20.72 11.56 6.63
CA VAL A 13 -20.76 12.84 7.33
C VAL A 13 -19.34 13.32 7.62
N THR A 14 -19.04 14.53 7.16
CA THR A 14 -17.78 15.27 7.28
C THR A 14 -17.60 15.91 8.67
N ASP A 15 -16.37 16.29 9.04
CA ASP A 15 -16.02 17.02 10.29
C ASP A 15 -16.89 18.29 10.55
N SER A 16 -17.66 18.75 9.55
CA SER A 16 -18.56 19.90 9.60
C SER A 16 -19.75 19.74 10.54
N GLU A 17 -20.39 18.57 10.65
CA GLU A 17 -21.57 18.40 11.53
C GLU A 17 -21.20 18.45 13.01
N VAL A 18 -20.03 17.90 13.36
CA VAL A 18 -19.45 18.02 14.70
C VAL A 18 -19.19 19.48 15.02
N ALA A 19 -18.65 20.25 14.06
CA ALA A 19 -18.44 21.68 14.24
C ALA A 19 -19.76 22.43 14.47
N VAL A 20 -20.80 22.17 13.68
CA VAL A 20 -22.13 22.79 13.84
C VAL A 20 -22.72 22.50 15.22
N ALA A 21 -22.60 21.26 15.72
CA ALA A 21 -23.06 20.92 17.07
C ALA A 21 -22.34 21.72 18.16
N PHE A 22 -21.01 21.90 18.04
CA PHE A 22 -20.24 22.75 18.96
C PHE A 22 -20.72 24.20 18.93
N TYR A 23 -20.95 24.77 17.74
CA TYR A 23 -21.43 26.15 17.62
C TYR A 23 -22.82 26.33 18.24
N LYS A 24 -23.75 25.39 18.02
CA LYS A 24 -25.09 25.44 18.62
C LYS A 24 -25.06 25.38 20.15
N ILE A 25 -24.16 24.59 20.72
CA ILE A 25 -24.00 24.49 22.18
C ILE A 25 -23.44 25.79 22.75
N ALA A 26 -22.42 26.37 22.10
CA ALA A 26 -21.75 27.56 22.61
C ALA A 26 -22.53 28.86 22.35
N ARG A 27 -23.35 28.89 21.30
CA ARG A 27 -24.15 30.04 20.84
C ARG A 27 -25.60 29.60 20.62
N PRO A 28 -26.38 29.36 21.70
CA PRO A 28 -27.79 29.04 21.56
C PRO A 28 -28.53 30.22 20.89
N GLU A 29 -29.39 29.92 19.92
CA GLU A 29 -30.26 30.94 19.31
C GLU A 29 -31.16 31.53 20.40
N ILE A 30 -31.04 32.84 20.62
CA ILE A 30 -31.96 33.57 21.49
C ILE A 30 -33.30 33.62 20.74
N PRO A 31 -34.42 33.22 21.35
CA PRO A 31 -35.73 33.34 20.71
C PRO A 31 -35.98 34.80 20.31
N ASP A 32 -36.48 35.03 19.09
CA ASP A 32 -37.02 36.33 18.71
C ASP A 32 -38.22 36.62 19.63
N ASP A 33 -38.01 37.50 20.62
CA ASP A 33 -39.09 38.09 21.42
C ASP A 33 -39.87 39.07 20.53
N ASP A 34 -40.80 38.53 19.74
CA ASP A 34 -41.92 39.29 19.21
C ASP A 34 -42.86 39.63 20.38
N GLU A 35 -42.54 40.71 21.12
CA GLU A 35 -43.46 41.69 21.72
C GLU A 35 -42.76 42.51 22.83
N GLU A 36 -42.12 43.63 22.47
CA GLU A 36 -42.03 44.79 23.36
C GLU A 36 -42.46 46.08 22.64
N PRO A 37 -43.26 46.94 23.28
CA PRO A 37 -43.88 48.08 22.63
C PRO A 37 -42.92 49.25 22.47
N PHE A 38 -43.02 49.91 21.31
CA PHE A 38 -42.34 51.15 20.94
C PHE A 38 -42.40 52.21 22.04
N VAL A 39 -41.26 52.51 22.66
CA VAL A 39 -41.00 53.80 23.32
C VAL A 39 -39.92 54.51 22.52
N HIS A 40 -40.32 55.58 21.83
CA HIS A 40 -39.39 56.52 21.22
C HIS A 40 -38.61 57.23 22.34
N ASP A 41 -37.33 56.93 22.48
CA ASP A 41 -36.39 57.85 23.11
C ASP A 41 -35.25 58.22 22.16
N LEU A 42 -35.05 59.52 22.04
CA LEU A 42 -34.14 60.18 21.11
C LEU A 42 -32.75 60.22 21.74
N GLY A 43 -31.82 59.46 21.17
CA GLY A 43 -30.40 59.71 21.34
C GLY A 43 -29.58 58.48 21.64
N ARG A 44 -29.10 57.81 20.58
CA ARG A 44 -27.78 57.19 20.56
C ARG A 44 -27.35 56.93 19.12
N VAL A 45 -26.05 57.09 18.97
CA VAL A 45 -25.23 57.11 17.74
C VAL A 45 -25.41 55.81 16.95
N SER A 46 -25.27 55.91 15.63
CA SER A 46 -25.33 54.83 14.62
C SER A 46 -25.09 53.41 15.17
N PRO A 47 -25.92 52.42 14.83
CA PRO A 47 -25.55 51.03 15.05
C PRO A 47 -24.33 50.73 14.16
N GLU A 48 -23.23 50.33 14.79
CA GLU A 48 -22.15 49.65 14.08
C GLU A 48 -22.72 48.42 13.36
N PRO A 49 -22.24 48.10 12.15
CA PRO A 49 -22.78 46.99 11.40
C PRO A 49 -22.58 45.69 12.18
N ILE A 50 -23.68 44.95 12.34
CA ILE A 50 -23.68 43.59 12.88
C ILE A 50 -22.78 42.77 11.95
N ALA A 51 -21.56 42.48 12.40
CA ALA A 51 -20.68 41.51 11.77
C ALA A 51 -21.43 40.17 11.78
N SER A 52 -21.69 39.60 10.61
CA SER A 52 -22.28 38.28 10.44
C SER A 52 -21.39 37.23 11.15
N ALA A 53 -21.79 36.86 12.37
CA ALA A 53 -21.04 36.03 13.31
C ALA A 53 -21.05 34.53 12.99
N LEU A 54 -21.00 34.16 11.70
CA LEU A 54 -21.09 32.76 11.27
C LEU A 54 -19.75 32.10 10.92
N ASP A 55 -18.65 32.86 10.83
CA ASP A 55 -17.35 32.32 10.35
C ASP A 55 -16.15 32.45 11.30
N SER A 56 -16.31 32.95 12.53
CA SER A 56 -15.21 32.95 13.51
C SER A 56 -15.21 31.67 14.37
N ALA A 57 -14.04 31.05 14.50
CA ALA A 57 -13.83 29.92 15.40
C ALA A 57 -14.27 30.26 16.84
N LEU A 58 -14.77 29.26 17.58
CA LEU A 58 -15.12 29.44 18.99
C LEU A 58 -13.92 29.95 19.79
N SER A 59 -14.16 30.95 20.62
CA SER A 59 -13.20 31.44 21.61
C SER A 59 -12.96 30.38 22.70
N PRO A 60 -11.84 30.45 23.44
CA PRO A 60 -11.56 29.50 24.53
C PRO A 60 -12.67 29.42 25.60
N ALA A 61 -13.32 30.55 25.91
CA ALA A 61 -14.44 30.59 26.85
C ALA A 61 -15.68 29.85 26.29
N GLU A 62 -15.95 30.01 25.00
CA GLU A 62 -17.02 29.26 24.32
C GLU A 62 -16.72 27.76 24.24
N GLU A 63 -15.46 27.37 24.04
CA GLU A 63 -15.06 25.95 24.08
C GLU A 63 -15.23 25.34 25.49
N GLU A 64 -14.97 26.11 26.55
CA GLU A 64 -15.18 25.68 27.93
C GLU A 64 -16.67 25.44 28.22
N ILE A 65 -17.56 26.34 27.77
CA ILE A 65 -19.02 26.17 27.85
C ILE A 65 -19.45 24.84 27.20
N VAL A 66 -18.92 24.54 26.00
CA VAL A 66 -19.25 23.26 25.32
C VAL A 66 -18.82 22.06 26.16
N VAL A 67 -17.62 22.10 26.73
CA VAL A 67 -17.10 21.01 27.57
C VAL A 67 -17.93 20.85 28.85
N GLU A 68 -18.37 21.93 29.48
CA GLU A 68 -19.23 21.88 30.66
C GLU A 68 -20.60 21.29 30.35
N ILE A 69 -21.27 21.77 29.31
CA ILE A 69 -22.60 21.25 28.90
C ILE A 69 -22.49 19.77 28.51
N VAL A 70 -21.43 19.36 27.79
CA VAL A 70 -21.22 17.93 27.46
C VAL A 70 -20.93 17.09 28.71
N LYS A 71 -20.25 17.64 29.73
CA LYS A 71 -20.07 16.96 31.02
C LYS A 71 -21.41 16.77 31.74
N GLU A 72 -22.26 17.79 31.74
CA GLU A 72 -23.60 17.74 32.35
C GLU A 72 -24.51 16.73 31.64
N ALA A 73 -24.39 16.60 30.32
CA ALA A 73 -25.14 15.62 29.52
C ALA A 73 -24.78 14.14 29.81
N GLY A 74 -23.68 13.88 30.52
CA GLY A 74 -23.32 12.55 31.02
C GLY A 74 -23.12 11.47 29.92
N GLU A 75 -23.49 10.22 30.22
CA GLU A 75 -23.31 9.08 29.30
C GLU A 75 -24.29 9.05 28.11
N THR A 76 -25.40 9.77 28.24
CA THR A 76 -26.38 10.03 27.18
C THR A 76 -25.75 10.84 26.06
N GLY A 77 -24.99 11.88 26.40
CA GLY A 77 -24.33 12.77 25.45
C GLY A 77 -25.27 13.73 24.73
N ILE A 78 -24.69 14.58 23.88
CA ILE A 78 -25.41 15.55 23.06
C ILE A 78 -25.37 15.10 21.61
N ASP A 79 -26.53 15.05 20.93
CA ASP A 79 -26.63 14.56 19.56
C ASP A 79 -25.86 15.45 18.56
N VAL A 80 -25.32 14.82 17.52
CA VAL A 80 -24.55 15.47 16.45
C VAL A 80 -25.29 15.26 15.14
N GLY A 81 -26.16 16.22 14.81
CA GLY A 81 -27.01 16.16 13.61
C GLY A 81 -27.91 14.92 13.61
N ASP A 82 -28.19 14.38 12.43
CA ASP A 82 -29.01 13.17 12.26
C ASP A 82 -28.15 11.90 12.14
N SER A 83 -26.88 11.97 12.58
CA SER A 83 -25.86 10.96 12.31
C SER A 83 -25.84 9.78 13.28
N GLY A 84 -26.66 9.83 14.34
CA GLY A 84 -26.66 8.84 15.43
C GLY A 84 -25.35 8.84 16.24
N ARG A 85 -24.66 9.98 16.27
CA ARG A 85 -23.40 10.19 17.01
C ARG A 85 -23.63 11.19 18.13
N PHE A 86 -22.93 11.03 19.24
CA PHE A 86 -23.11 11.90 20.40
C PHE A 86 -21.77 12.46 20.90
N LEU A 87 -21.74 13.73 21.27
CA LEU A 87 -20.67 14.32 22.07
C LEU A 87 -20.81 13.85 23.51
N VAL A 88 -19.76 13.25 24.05
CA VAL A 88 -19.74 12.73 25.42
C VAL A 88 -18.44 13.09 26.11
N TRP A 89 -18.50 13.36 27.41
CA TRP A 89 -17.31 13.46 28.22
C TRP A 89 -16.93 12.08 28.76
N ARG A 90 -15.64 11.72 28.66
CA ARG A 90 -15.13 10.46 29.21
C ARG A 90 -14.03 10.77 30.21
N HIS A 91 -14.27 10.41 31.48
CA HIS A 91 -13.28 10.58 32.54
C HIS A 91 -12.04 9.72 32.32
N ALA A 92 -10.91 10.15 32.89
CA ALA A 92 -9.71 9.34 32.98
C ALA A 92 -10.07 7.97 33.58
N ALA A 93 -9.55 6.90 32.98
CA ALA A 93 -9.90 5.54 33.35
C ALA A 93 -8.70 4.63 33.13
N PRO A 94 -8.38 3.72 34.07
CA PRO A 94 -7.35 2.71 33.87
C PRO A 94 -7.77 1.73 32.76
N ARG A 95 -6.81 0.96 32.26
CA ARG A 95 -7.09 -0.14 31.34
C ARG A 95 -8.07 -1.14 32.00
N GLY A 96 -9.12 -1.54 31.28
CA GLY A 96 -10.20 -2.36 31.86
C GLY A 96 -11.16 -2.95 30.83
N PHE A 97 -12.28 -3.51 31.31
CA PHE A 97 -13.29 -4.15 30.46
C PHE A 97 -13.86 -3.13 29.46
N GLY A 98 -13.75 -3.41 28.15
CA GLY A 98 -14.18 -2.50 27.08
C GLY A 98 -13.19 -1.38 26.69
N GLN A 99 -12.02 -1.28 27.34
CA GLN A 99 -11.01 -0.28 27.01
C GLN A 99 -9.59 -0.87 27.03
N THR A 100 -9.02 -1.10 25.85
CA THR A 100 -7.72 -1.78 25.68
C THR A 100 -6.51 -0.97 26.12
N VAL A 101 -6.66 0.35 26.24
CA VAL A 101 -5.62 1.31 26.63
C VAL A 101 -6.15 2.22 27.73
N ALA A 102 -5.31 2.65 28.68
CA ALA A 102 -5.73 3.60 29.71
C ALA A 102 -6.07 4.96 29.08
N ARG A 103 -7.12 5.61 29.60
CA ARG A 103 -7.41 7.01 29.30
C ARG A 103 -6.75 7.87 30.35
N VAL A 104 -5.70 8.58 29.96
CA VAL A 104 -4.81 9.29 30.91
C VAL A 104 -5.42 10.59 31.44
N SER A 105 -6.41 11.16 30.74
CA SER A 105 -7.09 12.40 31.10
C SER A 105 -8.60 12.33 30.88
N GLY A 106 -9.34 13.30 31.44
CA GLY A 106 -10.72 13.52 31.02
C GLY A 106 -10.75 14.07 29.60
N GLN A 107 -11.51 13.46 28.70
CA GLN A 107 -11.49 13.79 27.28
C GLN A 107 -12.90 13.92 26.71
N LEU A 108 -13.10 14.97 25.92
CA LEU A 108 -14.25 15.10 25.04
C LEU A 108 -14.14 14.05 23.92
N SER A 109 -15.18 13.24 23.74
CA SER A 109 -15.17 12.10 22.82
C SER A 109 -16.43 12.06 21.97
N LEU A 110 -16.33 11.44 20.81
CA LEU A 110 -17.46 11.19 19.93
C LEU A 110 -17.93 9.74 20.09
N LYS A 111 -19.11 9.55 20.69
CA LYS A 111 -19.78 8.24 20.77
C LYS A 111 -20.39 7.93 19.40
N LYS A 112 -19.91 6.89 18.72
CA LYS A 112 -20.42 6.48 17.40
C LYS A 112 -20.61 4.96 17.32
N PRO A 113 -21.61 4.48 16.56
CA PRO A 113 -21.88 3.04 16.42
C PRO A 113 -20.71 2.32 15.74
N ASN A 114 -20.38 1.13 16.22
CA ASN A 114 -19.36 0.24 15.68
C ASN A 114 -19.98 -0.65 14.60
N THR A 115 -19.60 -0.50 13.35
CA THR A 115 -20.13 -1.27 12.20
C THR A 115 -19.40 -2.59 11.95
N ALA A 116 -18.65 -3.11 12.91
CA ALA A 116 -17.87 -4.34 12.76
C ALA A 116 -18.76 -5.61 12.83
N GLY A 117 -19.38 -5.99 11.70
CA GLY A 117 -19.60 -7.37 11.22
C GLY A 117 -20.49 -8.36 12.01
N SER A 118 -20.78 -8.14 13.30
CA SER A 118 -21.70 -8.96 14.10
C SER A 118 -22.87 -8.10 14.51
N GLY A 119 -24.11 -8.56 14.32
CA GLY A 119 -25.37 -7.79 14.52
C GLY A 119 -25.67 -7.25 15.93
N GLU A 120 -24.66 -7.05 16.79
CA GLU A 120 -24.74 -6.26 18.02
C GLU A 120 -24.13 -4.87 17.77
N ILE A 121 -24.90 -3.81 18.07
CA ILE A 121 -24.42 -2.42 17.97
C ILE A 121 -23.46 -2.15 19.13
N GLY A 122 -22.17 -2.39 18.92
CA GLY A 122 -21.12 -1.88 19.81
C GLY A 122 -20.97 -0.37 19.67
N TRP A 123 -20.45 0.32 20.69
CA TRP A 123 -20.14 1.75 20.63
C TRP A 123 -18.63 1.98 20.65
N THR A 124 -18.15 2.97 19.88
CA THR A 124 -16.78 3.46 19.95
C THR A 124 -16.76 4.91 20.42
N TYR A 125 -15.69 5.27 21.14
CA TYR A 125 -15.54 6.58 21.79
C TYR A 125 -14.17 7.20 21.45
N PRO A 126 -13.85 7.49 20.18
CA PRO A 126 -12.64 8.24 19.85
C PRO A 126 -12.68 9.65 20.48
N PRO A 127 -11.56 10.14 21.03
CA PRO A 127 -11.49 11.51 21.54
C PRO A 127 -11.50 12.52 20.39
N ILE A 128 -11.92 13.74 20.69
CA ILE A 128 -11.89 14.87 19.75
C ILE A 128 -10.55 15.60 19.90
N CYS A 129 -10.00 16.06 18.78
CA CYS A 129 -8.78 16.86 18.74
C CYS A 129 -8.87 18.08 19.66
N THR A 130 -7.89 18.28 20.53
CA THR A 130 -7.78 19.45 21.43
C THR A 130 -7.10 20.66 20.78
N TYR A 131 -6.88 20.63 19.47
CA TYR A 131 -6.27 21.76 18.76
C TYR A 131 -7.38 22.81 18.52
N PRO A 132 -7.18 24.09 18.86
CA PRO A 132 -8.22 25.11 18.77
C PRO A 132 -8.88 25.15 17.39
N GLY A 133 -10.21 25.16 17.36
CA GLY A 133 -11.01 25.12 16.12
C GLY A 133 -11.02 23.78 15.36
N CYS A 134 -10.23 22.77 15.78
CA CYS A 134 -10.31 21.43 15.20
C CYS A 134 -11.38 20.59 15.91
N ARG A 135 -12.21 19.90 15.13
CA ARG A 135 -13.30 19.03 15.63
C ARG A 135 -13.19 17.59 15.14
N SER A 136 -12.06 17.25 14.52
CA SER A 136 -11.82 15.91 14.01
C SER A 136 -11.51 14.95 15.17
N SER A 137 -12.08 13.75 15.10
CA SER A 137 -11.73 12.63 15.97
C SER A 137 -10.79 11.63 15.29
N GLU A 138 -10.37 11.93 14.06
CA GLU A 138 -9.58 11.02 13.25
C GLU A 138 -8.13 10.93 13.74
N GLY A 139 -7.76 9.74 14.24
CA GLY A 139 -6.42 9.44 14.73
C GLY A 139 -6.06 10.06 16.09
N ALA A 140 -6.95 10.84 16.70
CA ALA A 140 -6.87 11.27 18.09
C ALA A 140 -6.97 10.07 19.04
N ARG A 141 -6.23 10.09 20.15
CA ARG A 141 -6.06 8.89 20.98
C ARG A 141 -6.32 9.08 22.45
N VAL A 142 -6.94 8.06 23.05
CA VAL A 142 -7.35 8.13 24.46
C VAL A 142 -6.19 8.11 25.45
N ASP A 143 -5.03 7.61 25.03
CA ASP A 143 -3.79 7.58 25.84
C ASP A 143 -3.02 8.90 25.82
N GLU A 144 -3.49 9.92 25.12
CA GLU A 144 -2.86 11.25 25.09
C GLU A 144 -3.52 12.19 26.11
N GLN A 145 -2.72 12.95 26.86
CA GLN A 145 -3.26 13.96 27.78
C GLN A 145 -4.09 15.00 27.04
N ASN A 146 -3.59 15.44 25.87
CA ASN A 146 -4.20 16.41 24.96
C ASN A 146 -4.28 15.77 23.56
N PRO A 147 -5.31 14.97 23.27
CA PRO A 147 -5.40 14.21 22.04
C PRO A 147 -5.46 15.12 20.81
N THR A 148 -4.63 14.86 19.79
CA THR A 148 -4.64 15.63 18.54
C THR A 148 -5.04 14.75 17.35
N CYS A 149 -5.68 15.28 16.30
CA CYS A 149 -6.01 14.47 15.11
C CYS A 149 -4.79 14.29 14.21
N LEU A 150 -4.86 13.42 13.20
CA LEU A 150 -3.74 13.17 12.26
C LEU A 150 -3.18 14.45 11.63
N LYS A 151 -4.03 15.45 11.36
CA LYS A 151 -3.61 16.76 10.80
C LYS A 151 -2.77 17.58 11.78
N HIS A 152 -2.96 17.40 13.08
CA HIS A 152 -2.29 18.17 14.14
C HIS A 152 -1.23 17.36 14.90
N LYS A 153 -1.06 16.06 14.58
CA LYS A 153 -0.03 15.16 15.15
C LYS A 153 1.40 15.39 14.66
N GLY A 154 1.67 16.58 14.13
CA GLY A 154 2.97 16.99 13.61
C GLY A 154 3.11 16.83 12.09
N PRO A 155 4.03 17.61 11.48
CA PRO A 155 4.29 17.56 10.03
C PRO A 155 5.11 16.34 9.60
N ASN A 156 5.68 15.58 10.54
CA ASN A 156 6.67 14.56 10.23
C ASN A 156 6.00 13.23 9.88
N THR A 157 6.40 12.68 8.74
CA THR A 157 6.02 11.34 8.30
C THR A 157 7.25 10.45 8.35
N GLY A 158 7.12 9.32 9.03
CA GLY A 158 8.11 8.26 9.03
C GLY A 158 7.62 7.07 8.23
N PHE A 159 8.56 6.28 7.74
CA PHE A 159 8.30 5.03 7.05
C PHE A 159 9.02 3.89 7.78
N CYS A 160 8.43 2.71 7.79
CA CYS A 160 9.03 1.54 8.43
C CYS A 160 8.89 0.32 7.53
N VAL A 161 10.00 -0.40 7.38
CA VAL A 161 10.07 -1.68 6.68
C VAL A 161 10.32 -2.79 7.71
N LEU A 162 9.47 -3.81 7.69
CA LEU A 162 9.45 -4.91 8.64
C LEU A 162 9.61 -6.25 7.93
N GLU A 163 10.36 -7.16 8.55
CA GLU A 163 10.56 -8.55 8.13
C GLU A 163 10.04 -9.47 9.25
N TYR A 164 9.11 -10.37 8.91
CA TYR A 164 8.56 -11.36 9.83
C TYR A 164 8.84 -12.77 9.31
N GLY A 165 9.45 -13.60 10.16
CA GLY A 165 9.84 -14.97 9.83
C GLY A 165 9.07 -16.00 10.67
N THR A 166 8.76 -17.15 10.08
CA THR A 166 8.47 -18.37 10.83
C THR A 166 9.62 -19.35 10.69
N PHE A 167 9.81 -20.17 11.72
CA PHE A 167 10.87 -21.17 11.77
C PHE A 167 10.28 -22.55 11.96
N ASP A 168 10.88 -23.53 11.32
CA ASP A 168 10.59 -24.93 11.57
C ASP A 168 11.19 -25.38 12.92
N ARG A 169 11.00 -26.67 13.25
CA ARG A 169 11.50 -27.26 14.51
C ARG A 169 13.03 -27.22 14.63
N ASN A 170 13.75 -27.05 13.53
CA ASN A 170 15.21 -26.98 13.49
C ASN A 170 15.74 -25.54 13.50
N GLY A 171 14.85 -24.53 13.63
CA GLY A 171 15.23 -23.12 13.57
C GLY A 171 15.53 -22.63 12.16
N VAL A 172 15.13 -23.37 11.12
CA VAL A 172 15.29 -22.95 9.72
C VAL A 172 14.06 -22.16 9.30
N VAL A 173 14.27 -21.03 8.60
CA VAL A 173 13.17 -20.21 8.09
C VAL A 173 12.25 -21.06 7.21
N SER A 174 10.95 -21.10 7.54
CA SER A 174 9.92 -21.80 6.76
C SER A 174 9.02 -20.84 5.97
N SER A 175 8.85 -19.61 6.45
CA SER A 175 8.09 -18.58 5.73
C SER A 175 8.57 -17.17 6.05
N MET A 176 8.26 -16.23 5.15
CA MET A 176 8.53 -14.80 5.34
C MET A 176 7.32 -13.93 4.99
N ASP A 177 7.21 -12.80 5.66
CA ASP A 177 6.29 -11.69 5.34
C ASP A 177 7.08 -10.38 5.46
N HIS A 178 6.99 -9.51 4.44
CA HIS A 178 7.56 -8.17 4.50
C HIS A 178 6.43 -7.14 4.51
N ARG A 179 6.58 -6.09 5.33
CA ARG A 179 5.62 -4.99 5.39
C ARG A 179 6.33 -3.66 5.25
N ILE A 180 5.67 -2.74 4.56
CA ILE A 180 6.01 -1.31 4.57
C ILE A 180 4.81 -0.56 5.12
N LEU A 181 5.04 0.40 6.00
CA LEU A 181 4.00 1.26 6.55
C LEU A 181 4.51 2.69 6.72
N SER A 182 3.63 3.66 6.52
CA SER A 182 3.86 5.05 6.91
C SER A 182 3.19 5.33 8.25
N PHE A 183 3.76 6.26 9.03
CA PHE A 183 3.21 6.71 10.29
C PHE A 183 3.56 8.17 10.52
N THR A 184 2.67 8.91 11.17
CA THR A 184 2.92 10.31 11.54
C THR A 184 3.45 10.41 12.97
N TYR A 185 4.38 11.32 13.21
CA TYR A 185 4.99 11.48 14.53
C TYR A 185 5.32 12.91 14.91
N THR A 186 5.36 13.14 16.22
CA THR A 186 5.87 14.35 16.88
C THR A 186 7.33 14.14 17.27
N ASP A 187 8.10 15.23 17.31
CA ASP A 187 9.51 15.17 17.69
C ASP A 187 9.67 14.56 19.09
N GLY A 188 10.60 13.62 19.23
CA GLY A 188 10.83 12.87 20.47
C GLY A 188 9.88 11.69 20.71
N GLN A 189 8.83 11.47 19.89
CA GLN A 189 7.87 10.36 20.07
C GLN A 189 7.83 9.37 18.89
N LYS A 190 8.82 9.41 18.00
CA LYS A 190 8.89 8.59 16.77
C LYS A 190 8.71 7.09 17.06
N ASP A 191 9.41 6.55 18.06
CA ASP A 191 9.38 5.12 18.38
C ASP A 191 8.06 4.66 19.00
N GLU A 192 7.47 5.49 19.85
CA GLU A 192 6.16 5.22 20.46
C GLU A 192 5.09 5.19 19.36
N HIS A 193 5.07 6.19 18.48
CA HIS A 193 4.11 6.27 17.38
C HIS A 193 4.28 5.14 16.37
N LEU A 194 5.53 4.76 16.06
CA LEU A 194 5.81 3.59 15.24
C LEU A 194 5.25 2.31 15.87
N THR A 195 5.50 2.08 17.15
CA THR A 195 5.00 0.89 17.87
C THR A 195 3.49 0.78 17.75
N LEU A 196 2.80 1.91 17.81
CA LEU A 196 1.35 1.99 17.76
C LEU A 196 0.83 1.84 16.32
N ALA A 197 1.58 2.30 15.33
CA ALA A 197 1.29 2.02 13.92
C ALA A 197 1.43 0.51 13.61
N ILE A 198 2.45 -0.15 14.14
CA ILE A 198 2.64 -1.61 14.00
C ILE A 198 1.48 -2.39 14.66
N GLN A 199 0.93 -1.93 15.78
CA GLN A 199 -0.23 -2.60 16.41
C GLN A 199 -1.51 -2.53 15.55
N LYS A 200 -1.61 -1.56 14.63
CA LYS A 200 -2.78 -1.38 13.76
C LYS A 200 -2.72 -2.20 12.48
N ILE A 201 -1.54 -2.68 12.07
CA ILE A 201 -1.46 -3.54 10.90
C ILE A 201 -2.04 -4.92 11.21
N ARG A 202 -2.67 -5.54 10.21
CA ARG A 202 -3.11 -6.94 10.32
C ARG A 202 -1.92 -7.78 10.74
N LYS A 203 -2.04 -8.47 11.88
CA LYS A 203 -0.96 -9.24 12.50
C LYS A 203 -0.27 -10.14 11.45
N PRO A 204 1.01 -9.87 11.12
CA PRO A 204 1.77 -10.69 10.19
C PRO A 204 1.97 -12.10 10.72
N THR A 205 2.24 -13.04 9.82
CA THR A 205 2.55 -14.42 10.20
C THR A 205 4.01 -14.53 10.63
N GLY A 206 4.25 -15.00 11.85
CA GLY A 206 5.60 -15.19 12.38
C GLY A 206 6.03 -14.13 13.40
N GLN A 207 7.33 -14.07 13.66
CA GLN A 207 7.95 -13.15 14.62
C GLN A 207 8.77 -12.10 13.86
N GLU A 208 8.76 -10.85 14.34
CA GLU A 208 9.60 -9.78 13.78
C GLU A 208 11.08 -10.20 13.86
N GLN A 209 11.75 -10.20 12.71
CA GLN A 209 13.17 -10.52 12.55
C GLN A 209 14.01 -9.26 12.37
N ARG A 210 13.48 -8.30 11.62
CA ARG A 210 14.18 -7.07 11.28
C ARG A 210 13.18 -5.93 11.09
N ARG A 211 13.62 -4.74 11.50
CA ARG A 211 12.88 -3.49 11.37
C ARG A 211 13.85 -2.37 11.03
N LEU A 212 13.54 -1.60 9.99
CA LEU A 212 14.25 -0.37 9.64
C LEU A 212 13.26 0.79 9.53
N VAL A 213 13.67 1.95 10.03
CA VAL A 213 12.86 3.17 10.07
C VAL A 213 13.53 4.23 9.20
N PHE A 214 12.73 4.88 8.36
CA PHE A 214 13.17 5.85 7.38
C PHE A 214 12.40 7.16 7.56
N GLU A 215 13.03 8.26 7.16
CA GLU A 215 12.37 9.57 7.04
C GLU A 215 11.87 9.79 5.62
N ASP A 216 12.59 9.23 4.65
CA ASP A 216 12.24 9.28 3.25
C ASP A 216 11.43 8.05 2.81
N ARG A 217 10.44 8.29 1.94
CA ARG A 217 9.56 7.24 1.42
C ARG A 217 10.29 6.35 0.41
N GLU A 218 11.10 6.96 -0.45
CA GLU A 218 11.79 6.29 -1.53
C GLU A 218 12.79 5.28 -0.96
N GLU A 219 13.57 5.65 0.05
CA GLU A 219 14.50 4.75 0.75
C GLU A 219 13.79 3.52 1.37
N ALA A 220 12.60 3.74 1.95
CA ALA A 220 11.80 2.65 2.50
C ALA A 220 11.27 1.71 1.39
N GLU A 221 10.78 2.27 0.28
CA GLU A 221 10.30 1.48 -0.87
C GLU A 221 11.45 0.71 -1.54
N GLN A 222 12.63 1.32 -1.69
CA GLN A 222 13.84 0.68 -2.20
C GLN A 222 14.24 -0.49 -1.30
N THR A 223 14.36 -0.27 0.01
CA THR A 223 14.68 -1.32 1.00
C THR A 223 13.67 -2.46 0.94
N PHE A 224 12.37 -2.14 0.92
CA PHE A 224 11.31 -3.13 0.80
C PHE A 224 11.46 -3.97 -0.47
N SER A 225 11.69 -3.34 -1.61
CA SER A 225 11.89 -4.06 -2.89
C SER A 225 13.11 -4.99 -2.86
N VAL A 226 14.21 -4.58 -2.23
CA VAL A 226 15.43 -5.37 -2.08
C VAL A 226 15.16 -6.62 -1.24
N TRP A 227 14.46 -6.48 -0.11
CA TRP A 227 14.13 -7.60 0.77
C TRP A 227 13.21 -8.61 0.08
N GLN A 228 12.17 -8.12 -0.61
CA GLN A 228 11.26 -8.98 -1.37
C GLN A 228 11.98 -9.71 -2.52
N THR A 229 12.85 -9.01 -3.24
CA THR A 229 13.66 -9.58 -4.33
C THR A 229 14.63 -10.64 -3.80
N ALA A 230 15.32 -10.39 -2.70
CA ALA A 230 16.21 -11.38 -2.09
C ALA A 230 15.43 -12.63 -1.64
N PHE A 231 14.23 -12.46 -1.07
CA PHE A 231 13.38 -13.58 -0.70
C PHE A 231 12.86 -14.37 -1.92
N LEU A 232 12.57 -13.71 -3.04
CA LEU A 232 12.25 -14.41 -4.29
C LEU A 232 13.37 -15.39 -4.68
N PHE A 233 14.64 -14.98 -4.61
CA PHE A 233 15.75 -15.88 -4.91
C PHE A 233 15.94 -16.99 -3.87
N GLN A 234 15.67 -16.72 -2.58
CA GLN A 234 15.58 -17.78 -1.57
C GLN A 234 14.51 -18.81 -1.93
N LYS A 235 13.31 -18.36 -2.32
CA LYS A 235 12.20 -19.21 -2.73
C LYS A 235 12.49 -20.00 -4.00
N LEU A 236 13.16 -19.40 -5.00
CA LEU A 236 13.59 -20.10 -6.22
C LEU A 236 14.64 -21.18 -5.92
N ARG A 237 15.45 -21.01 -4.88
CA ARG A 237 16.39 -22.05 -4.43
C ARG A 237 15.74 -23.11 -3.55
N ASN A 238 14.85 -22.70 -2.65
CA ASN A 238 14.09 -23.57 -1.77
C ASN A 238 12.58 -23.34 -1.95
N PRO A 239 11.92 -24.14 -2.82
CA PRO A 239 10.51 -23.92 -3.16
C PRO A 239 9.54 -24.20 -2.01
N LEU A 240 10.01 -24.85 -0.93
CA LEU A 240 9.21 -25.08 0.27
C LEU A 240 8.98 -23.79 1.08
N LEU A 241 9.79 -22.75 0.86
CA LEU A 241 9.61 -21.46 1.51
C LEU A 241 8.28 -20.81 1.12
N GLN A 242 7.51 -20.42 2.12
CA GLN A 242 6.24 -19.71 1.91
C GLN A 242 6.42 -18.19 2.01
N TYR A 243 5.70 -17.47 1.16
CA TYR A 243 5.62 -16.01 1.23
C TYR A 243 4.19 -15.58 1.51
N HIS A 244 3.98 -14.75 2.52
CA HIS A 244 2.64 -14.36 2.96
C HIS A 244 2.12 -13.07 2.32
N TYR A 245 2.98 -12.34 1.61
CA TYR A 245 2.56 -11.17 0.84
C TYR A 245 2.15 -11.58 -0.58
N THR A 246 1.17 -10.90 -1.18
CA THR A 246 0.58 -11.26 -2.48
C THR A 246 1.52 -11.03 -3.65
N THR A 247 2.40 -10.04 -3.51
CA THR A 247 3.25 -9.55 -4.59
C THR A 247 4.71 -9.46 -4.14
N ILE A 248 5.61 -9.43 -5.11
CA ILE A 248 7.04 -9.28 -4.92
C ILE A 248 7.47 -8.12 -5.80
N SER A 249 7.86 -7.02 -5.18
CA SER A 249 8.52 -5.89 -5.83
C SER A 249 9.92 -6.31 -6.27
N LEU A 250 10.23 -6.03 -7.53
CA LEU A 250 11.55 -6.27 -8.12
C LEU A 250 12.40 -5.01 -7.97
N ALA A 251 13.57 -5.16 -7.36
CA ALA A 251 14.50 -4.08 -7.06
C ALA A 251 15.27 -3.67 -8.34
N ILE A 252 14.64 -2.82 -9.16
CA ILE A 252 15.23 -2.21 -10.37
C ILE A 252 16.09 -1.01 -9.96
N GLY A 253 17.31 -0.91 -10.49
CA GLY A 253 18.26 0.16 -10.20
C GLY A 253 19.03 -0.01 -8.87
N LEU A 254 18.88 -1.16 -8.22
CA LEU A 254 19.41 -1.45 -6.87
C LEU A 254 20.29 -2.71 -6.88
N GLU A 255 21.07 -2.93 -7.94
CA GLU A 255 21.82 -4.17 -8.15
C GLU A 255 22.84 -4.44 -7.05
N ARG A 256 23.43 -3.37 -6.50
CA ARG A 256 24.40 -3.47 -5.39
C ARG A 256 23.70 -3.93 -4.11
N GLU A 257 22.58 -3.30 -3.78
CA GLU A 257 21.79 -3.55 -2.58
C GLU A 257 21.21 -4.96 -2.62
N VAL A 258 20.73 -5.41 -3.77
CA VAL A 258 20.29 -6.80 -3.98
C VAL A 258 21.45 -7.79 -3.77
N LYS A 259 22.64 -7.49 -4.28
CA LYS A 259 23.82 -8.35 -4.10
C LYS A 259 24.25 -8.44 -2.62
N GLU A 260 24.18 -7.34 -1.88
CA GLU A 260 24.48 -7.29 -0.45
C GLU A 260 23.45 -8.05 0.38
N GLU A 261 22.16 -7.84 0.10
CA GLU A 261 21.07 -8.54 0.79
C GLU A 261 21.07 -10.04 0.50
N LEU A 262 21.38 -10.45 -0.75
CA LEU A 262 21.56 -11.87 -1.09
C LEU A 262 22.68 -12.51 -0.26
N ARG A 263 23.83 -11.84 -0.12
CA ARG A 263 24.94 -12.33 0.72
C ARG A 263 24.52 -12.45 2.18
N ARG A 264 23.76 -11.48 2.70
CA ARG A 264 23.23 -11.50 4.07
C ARG A 264 22.39 -12.76 4.31
N VAL A 265 21.55 -13.13 3.34
CA VAL A 265 20.71 -14.35 3.42
C VAL A 265 21.45 -15.62 2.94
N GLY A 266 22.77 -15.57 2.82
CA GLY A 266 23.60 -16.73 2.49
C GLY A 266 23.50 -17.20 1.04
N LEU A 267 23.18 -16.30 0.11
CA LEU A 267 23.06 -16.58 -1.32
C LEU A 267 24.00 -15.74 -2.18
N GLU A 268 24.33 -16.26 -3.35
CA GLU A 268 25.03 -15.55 -4.41
C GLU A 268 24.42 -15.93 -5.76
N LEU A 269 24.13 -14.93 -6.60
CA LEU A 269 23.83 -15.15 -8.01
C LEU A 269 25.13 -15.16 -8.81
N ARG A 270 25.36 -16.22 -9.57
CA ARG A 270 26.58 -16.37 -10.38
C ARG A 270 26.25 -16.79 -11.80
N LEU A 271 26.80 -16.06 -12.77
CA LEU A 271 26.83 -16.51 -14.16
C LEU A 271 27.86 -17.63 -14.28
N THR A 272 27.42 -18.86 -14.57
CA THR A 272 28.33 -20.03 -14.62
C THR A 272 28.51 -20.60 -16.02
N MET A 273 27.66 -20.24 -16.98
CA MET A 273 27.85 -20.59 -18.39
C MET A 273 27.29 -19.50 -19.31
N LEU A 274 27.98 -19.28 -20.42
CA LEU A 274 27.49 -18.55 -21.58
C LEU A 274 27.56 -19.47 -22.80
N LEU A 275 26.49 -19.52 -23.59
CA LEU A 275 26.48 -20.24 -24.85
C LEU A 275 27.44 -19.57 -25.83
N THR A 276 28.15 -20.40 -26.59
CA THR A 276 29.16 -19.91 -27.55
C THR A 276 28.53 -19.34 -28.81
N SER A 277 27.31 -19.76 -29.13
CA SER A 277 26.60 -19.31 -30.33
C SER A 277 25.08 -19.43 -30.22
N LYS A 278 24.37 -18.60 -30.99
CA LYS A 278 22.89 -18.63 -31.09
C LYS A 278 22.35 -19.95 -31.64
N SER A 279 23.18 -20.77 -32.30
CA SER A 279 22.75 -22.09 -32.78
C SER A 279 22.57 -23.09 -31.64
N GLU A 280 23.33 -22.97 -30.55
CA GLU A 280 23.16 -23.77 -29.34
C GLU A 280 21.83 -23.44 -28.65
N SER A 281 21.47 -22.16 -28.57
CA SER A 281 20.22 -21.72 -27.93
C SER A 281 18.97 -22.20 -28.68
N LYS A 282 19.07 -22.41 -29.99
CA LYS A 282 18.00 -23.01 -30.80
C LYS A 282 17.69 -24.46 -30.42
N LYS A 283 18.66 -25.20 -29.87
CA LYS A 283 18.49 -26.60 -29.43
C LYS A 283 17.73 -26.71 -28.11
N ILE A 284 17.62 -25.61 -27.36
CA ILE A 284 16.95 -25.56 -26.07
C ILE A 284 15.45 -25.38 -26.29
N GLU A 285 14.63 -26.18 -25.63
CA GLU A 285 13.19 -26.06 -25.68
C GLU A 285 12.71 -24.78 -24.97
N PHE A 286 11.66 -24.14 -25.50
CA PHE A 286 11.07 -22.97 -24.86
C PHE A 286 10.20 -23.40 -23.67
N PRO A 287 10.35 -22.80 -22.47
CA PRO A 287 9.79 -23.39 -21.25
C PRO A 287 8.32 -23.05 -20.97
N PHE A 288 7.75 -21.99 -21.53
CA PHE A 288 6.42 -21.52 -21.09
C PHE A 288 5.24 -22.07 -21.91
N GLY A 289 5.50 -22.60 -23.10
CA GLY A 289 4.47 -23.00 -24.06
C GLY A 289 5.02 -23.04 -25.49
N ARG A 290 4.15 -22.85 -26.48
CA ARG A 290 4.57 -22.81 -27.89
C ARG A 290 5.25 -21.47 -28.19
N ARG A 291 6.56 -21.50 -28.45
CA ARG A 291 7.31 -20.31 -28.91
C ARG A 291 6.67 -19.72 -30.17
N ALA A 292 6.49 -18.39 -30.17
CA ALA A 292 6.08 -17.64 -31.35
C ALA A 292 7.15 -17.71 -32.44
N LYS A 293 6.73 -17.95 -33.69
CA LYS A 293 7.62 -17.83 -34.84
C LYS A 293 7.79 -16.35 -35.20
N PRO A 294 8.87 -15.95 -35.90
CA PRO A 294 9.10 -14.54 -36.26
C PRO A 294 7.94 -13.86 -37.01
N GLN A 295 7.17 -14.62 -37.76
CA GLN A 295 6.00 -14.15 -38.52
C GLN A 295 4.66 -14.26 -37.76
N ASP A 296 4.64 -14.91 -36.59
CA ASP A 296 3.39 -15.10 -35.84
C ASP A 296 2.89 -13.76 -35.33
N LYS A 297 1.62 -13.45 -35.61
CA LYS A 297 0.89 -12.32 -35.02
C LYS A 297 0.16 -12.78 -33.76
N PHE A 298 -0.31 -11.84 -32.94
CA PHE A 298 -1.11 -12.18 -31.76
C PHE A 298 -2.35 -13.01 -32.08
N SER A 299 -2.99 -12.78 -33.24
CA SER A 299 -4.12 -13.58 -33.73
C SER A 299 -3.77 -15.07 -33.91
N ASP A 300 -2.49 -15.38 -34.14
CA ASP A 300 -2.02 -16.75 -34.38
C ASP A 300 -1.61 -17.44 -33.05
N LEU A 301 -1.39 -16.66 -32.00
CA LEU A 301 -0.97 -17.14 -30.68
C LEU A 301 -2.15 -17.30 -29.71
N ILE A 302 -3.25 -16.57 -29.94
CA ILE A 302 -4.38 -16.49 -29.03
C ILE A 302 -5.52 -17.36 -29.57
N THR A 303 -5.96 -18.31 -28.75
CA THR A 303 -7.09 -19.20 -29.07
C THR A 303 -8.15 -19.09 -27.97
N ALA A 304 -9.20 -19.92 -28.06
CA ALA A 304 -10.13 -20.08 -26.95
C ALA A 304 -9.41 -20.50 -25.66
N ASN A 305 -8.41 -21.37 -25.76
CA ASN A 305 -7.71 -21.99 -24.64
C ASN A 305 -6.36 -21.33 -24.30
N ASP A 306 -5.76 -20.61 -25.25
CA ASP A 306 -4.40 -20.07 -25.13
C ASP A 306 -4.41 -18.54 -25.16
N GLY A 307 -3.54 -17.93 -24.35
CA GLY A 307 -3.19 -16.52 -24.47
C GLY A 307 -1.75 -16.36 -24.94
N ALA A 308 -1.33 -15.12 -25.15
CA ALA A 308 0.01 -14.80 -25.63
C ALA A 308 0.83 -14.10 -24.55
N LEU A 309 2.09 -14.50 -24.41
CA LEU A 309 3.14 -13.71 -23.77
C LEU A 309 3.80 -12.81 -24.81
N TYR A 310 4.21 -11.61 -24.40
CA TYR A 310 4.97 -10.70 -25.22
C TYR A 310 6.03 -9.95 -24.41
N VAL A 311 6.94 -9.32 -25.14
CA VAL A 311 7.89 -8.36 -24.59
C VAL A 311 7.70 -7.02 -25.29
N ALA A 312 7.46 -5.97 -24.51
CA ALA A 312 7.61 -4.60 -24.96
C ALA A 312 9.05 -4.16 -24.74
N ALA A 313 9.72 -3.66 -25.76
CA ALA A 313 11.13 -3.27 -25.65
C ALA A 313 11.53 -2.16 -26.62
N ASP A 314 12.56 -1.43 -26.23
CA ASP A 314 13.36 -0.56 -27.07
C ASP A 314 14.84 -0.68 -26.67
N PRO A 315 15.77 0.16 -27.16
CA PRO A 315 17.16 0.09 -26.74
C PRO A 315 17.43 0.34 -25.25
N GLN A 316 16.52 1.02 -24.55
CA GLN A 316 16.68 1.42 -23.16
C GLN A 316 15.99 0.48 -22.19
N PHE A 317 14.87 -0.13 -22.57
CA PHE A 317 14.09 -0.95 -21.65
C PHE A 317 13.53 -2.26 -22.23
N ILE A 318 13.17 -3.16 -21.31
CA ILE A 318 12.48 -4.41 -21.57
C ILE A 318 11.38 -4.64 -20.54
N TYR A 319 10.21 -5.08 -21.00
CA TYR A 319 9.04 -5.34 -20.18
C TYR A 319 8.32 -6.59 -20.68
N GLY A 320 8.11 -7.56 -19.81
CA GLY A 320 7.28 -8.73 -20.10
C GLY A 320 5.82 -8.45 -19.79
N GLY A 321 4.92 -8.98 -20.60
CA GLY A 321 3.48 -8.93 -20.36
C GLY A 321 2.73 -10.09 -20.99
N GLN A 322 1.42 -10.16 -20.74
CA GLN A 322 0.52 -11.14 -21.35
C GLN A 322 -0.78 -10.53 -21.87
N THR A 323 -1.40 -11.21 -22.84
CA THR A 323 -2.67 -10.81 -23.42
C THR A 323 -3.51 -12.00 -23.83
N VAL A 324 -4.83 -11.85 -23.70
CA VAL A 324 -5.85 -12.80 -24.19
C VAL A 324 -6.66 -12.23 -25.35
N ARG A 325 -6.34 -11.01 -25.80
CA ARG A 325 -7.05 -10.30 -26.90
C ARG A 325 -6.13 -9.95 -28.06
N GLY A 326 -4.86 -9.65 -27.79
CA GLY A 326 -3.86 -9.33 -28.81
C GLY A 326 -3.96 -7.93 -29.43
N SER A 327 -5.11 -7.25 -29.30
CA SER A 327 -5.33 -5.89 -29.80
C SER A 327 -5.20 -4.84 -28.69
N TYR A 328 -4.87 -3.61 -29.09
CA TYR A 328 -4.77 -2.43 -28.21
C TYR A 328 -3.85 -2.63 -26.99
N LEU A 329 -2.66 -3.22 -27.21
CA LEU A 329 -1.66 -3.34 -26.17
C LEU A 329 -1.02 -1.98 -25.90
N HIS A 330 -1.12 -1.52 -24.64
CA HIS A 330 -0.55 -0.26 -24.17
C HIS A 330 -0.92 0.95 -25.05
N PRO A 331 -2.23 1.31 -25.12
CA PRO A 331 -2.69 2.45 -25.89
C PRO A 331 -2.24 3.75 -25.20
N GLU A 332 -1.77 4.74 -25.96
CA GLU A 332 -1.14 5.95 -25.42
C GLU A 332 -2.06 6.75 -24.48
N MET A 333 -3.38 6.68 -24.67
CA MET A 333 -4.35 7.35 -23.81
C MET A 333 -4.51 6.71 -22.42
N ASN A 334 -3.90 5.54 -22.16
CA ASN A 334 -3.98 4.89 -20.85
C ASN A 334 -2.91 5.43 -19.90
N GLY A 335 -3.23 6.52 -19.21
CA GLY A 335 -2.36 7.17 -18.22
C GLY A 335 -2.07 6.35 -16.95
N VAL A 336 -2.52 5.10 -16.83
CA VAL A 336 -2.18 4.22 -15.70
C VAL A 336 -1.19 3.13 -16.11
N ASP A 337 -1.10 2.82 -17.41
CA ASP A 337 -0.24 1.77 -17.93
C ASP A 337 1.23 2.23 -18.05
N THR A 338 2.15 1.43 -17.52
CA THR A 338 3.58 1.78 -17.47
C THR A 338 4.18 1.99 -18.85
N ILE A 339 3.79 1.17 -19.84
CA ILE A 339 4.33 1.26 -21.20
C ILE A 339 3.68 2.43 -21.95
N SER A 340 2.39 2.67 -21.76
CA SER A 340 1.72 3.85 -22.31
C SER A 340 2.34 5.15 -21.81
N LYS A 341 2.63 5.26 -20.50
CA LYS A 341 3.37 6.40 -19.94
C LYS A 341 4.75 6.54 -20.56
N TYR A 342 5.51 5.45 -20.63
CA TYR A 342 6.83 5.47 -21.23
C TYR A 342 6.81 5.92 -22.69
N LYS A 343 5.83 5.44 -23.48
CA LYS A 343 5.65 5.86 -24.88
C LYS A 343 5.41 7.35 -25.00
N ALA A 344 4.55 7.90 -24.14
CA ALA A 344 4.19 9.31 -24.14
C ALA A 344 5.35 10.23 -23.71
N GLU A 345 6.19 9.78 -22.78
CA GLU A 345 7.28 10.59 -22.22
C GLU A 345 8.61 10.46 -22.98
N PHE A 346 8.93 9.26 -23.48
CA PHE A 346 10.29 8.95 -23.95
C PHE A 346 10.36 8.46 -25.40
N ASN A 347 9.55 7.47 -25.78
CA ASN A 347 9.67 6.85 -27.10
C ASN A 347 8.37 6.18 -27.57
N HIS A 348 7.69 6.78 -28.54
CA HIS A 348 6.47 6.21 -29.13
C HIS A 348 6.70 4.89 -29.90
N ASN A 349 7.93 4.62 -30.34
CA ASN A 349 8.28 3.49 -31.20
C ASN A 349 8.67 2.21 -30.42
N VAL A 350 8.06 1.99 -29.24
CA VAL A 350 8.25 0.74 -28.48
C VAL A 350 7.80 -0.46 -29.31
N LYS A 351 8.70 -1.43 -29.48
CA LYS A 351 8.41 -2.69 -30.17
C LYS A 351 7.65 -3.63 -29.24
N ILE A 352 6.57 -4.22 -29.74
CA ILE A 352 5.85 -5.30 -29.06
C ILE A 352 6.17 -6.62 -29.77
N ILE A 353 6.97 -7.46 -29.12
CA ILE A 353 7.53 -8.69 -29.65
C ILE A 353 6.74 -9.88 -29.10
N PRO A 354 6.01 -10.65 -29.92
CA PRO A 354 5.34 -11.86 -29.46
C PRO A 354 6.35 -12.92 -29.01
N ILE A 355 6.13 -13.48 -27.82
CA ILE A 355 7.04 -14.47 -27.21
C ILE A 355 6.48 -15.87 -27.36
N ALA A 356 5.28 -16.14 -26.84
CA ALA A 356 4.75 -17.50 -26.85
C ALA A 356 3.23 -17.54 -26.75
N SER A 357 2.65 -18.62 -27.24
CA SER A 357 1.29 -19.05 -26.94
C SER A 357 1.32 -19.99 -25.72
N VAL A 358 0.50 -19.70 -24.71
CA VAL A 358 0.48 -20.38 -23.42
C VAL A 358 -0.96 -20.73 -23.03
N PRO A 359 -1.23 -21.97 -22.58
CA PRO A 359 -2.54 -22.33 -22.07
C PRO A 359 -2.97 -21.40 -20.93
N LYS A 360 -4.18 -20.82 -21.03
CA LYS A 360 -4.70 -19.87 -20.03
C LYS A 360 -4.83 -20.51 -18.66
N GLY A 361 -5.38 -21.73 -18.61
CA GLY A 361 -5.88 -22.33 -17.37
C GLY A 361 -7.10 -21.58 -16.82
N VAL A 362 -7.62 -22.04 -15.67
CA VAL A 362 -8.80 -21.45 -15.03
C VAL A 362 -8.52 -19.99 -14.68
N ARG A 363 -9.39 -19.07 -15.12
CA ARG A 363 -9.23 -17.60 -14.92
C ARG A 363 -7.86 -17.05 -15.34
N SER A 364 -7.26 -17.64 -16.38
CA SER A 364 -5.92 -17.31 -16.88
C SER A 364 -4.78 -17.54 -15.87
N ALA A 365 -4.98 -18.39 -14.85
CA ALA A 365 -3.99 -18.61 -13.81
C ALA A 365 -2.64 -19.11 -14.34
N ASN A 366 -2.63 -20.01 -15.33
CA ASN A 366 -1.39 -20.52 -15.89
C ASN A 366 -0.67 -19.47 -16.75
N LEU A 367 -1.42 -18.66 -17.51
CA LEU A 367 -0.86 -17.56 -18.29
C LEU A 367 -0.23 -16.48 -17.40
N LYS A 368 -0.92 -16.07 -16.32
CA LYS A 368 -0.39 -15.14 -15.31
C LYS A 368 0.82 -15.72 -14.59
N LYS A 369 0.81 -17.03 -14.32
CA LYS A 369 1.97 -17.74 -13.77
C LYS A 369 3.16 -17.60 -14.72
N MET A 370 3.02 -17.92 -16.00
CA MET A 370 4.13 -17.81 -16.95
C MET A 370 4.60 -16.37 -17.17
N GLU A 371 3.70 -15.38 -17.14
CA GLU A 371 4.06 -13.95 -17.12
C GLU A 371 4.95 -13.62 -15.92
N SER A 372 4.61 -14.10 -14.72
CA SER A 372 5.44 -13.90 -13.53
C SER A 372 6.84 -14.52 -13.66
N HIS A 373 6.98 -15.64 -14.38
CA HIS A 373 8.29 -16.24 -14.68
C HIS A 373 9.05 -15.43 -15.74
N LEU A 374 8.35 -14.90 -16.75
CA LEU A 374 8.92 -13.99 -17.74
C LEU A 374 9.49 -12.74 -17.06
N HIS A 375 8.75 -12.12 -16.12
CA HIS A 375 9.23 -10.95 -15.37
C HIS A 375 10.57 -11.23 -14.69
N VAL A 376 10.70 -12.37 -14.00
CA VAL A 376 11.93 -12.75 -13.31
C VAL A 376 13.06 -13.09 -14.29
N GLY A 377 12.76 -13.76 -15.40
CA GLY A 377 13.75 -14.03 -16.44
C GLY A 377 14.33 -12.75 -17.06
N LEU A 378 13.48 -11.76 -17.33
CA LEU A 378 13.89 -10.44 -17.82
C LEU A 378 14.67 -9.65 -16.75
N TYR A 379 14.24 -9.73 -15.49
CA TYR A 379 14.96 -9.13 -14.37
C TYR A 379 16.37 -9.73 -14.20
N MET A 380 16.52 -11.05 -14.34
CA MET A 380 17.83 -11.70 -14.34
C MET A 380 18.70 -11.24 -15.53
N ALA A 381 18.10 -11.10 -16.71
CA ALA A 381 18.83 -10.56 -17.87
C ALA A 381 19.33 -9.12 -17.61
N TYR A 382 18.51 -8.29 -16.96
CA TYR A 382 18.88 -6.95 -16.53
C TYR A 382 20.02 -6.98 -15.49
N LEU A 383 19.91 -7.76 -14.41
CA LEU A 383 20.94 -7.85 -13.35
C LEU A 383 22.33 -8.21 -13.89
N PHE A 384 22.38 -9.09 -14.89
CA PHE A 384 23.63 -9.54 -15.51
C PHE A 384 24.02 -8.75 -16.75
N ARG A 385 23.27 -7.69 -17.09
CA ARG A 385 23.45 -6.89 -18.30
C ARG A 385 23.61 -7.77 -19.53
N LEU A 386 22.68 -8.70 -19.73
CA LEU A 386 22.68 -9.58 -20.89
C LEU A 386 22.20 -8.82 -22.14
N ARG A 387 22.69 -9.22 -23.32
CA ARG A 387 22.29 -8.60 -24.58
C ARG A 387 20.86 -9.00 -24.97
N ASN A 388 20.07 -8.05 -25.45
CA ASN A 388 18.70 -8.31 -25.87
C ASN A 388 18.64 -8.95 -27.26
N HIS A 389 18.53 -10.27 -27.33
CA HIS A 389 18.48 -11.01 -28.60
C HIS A 389 17.07 -11.28 -29.14
N LEU A 390 16.04 -10.68 -28.51
CA LEU A 390 14.63 -10.90 -28.84
C LEU A 390 14.23 -10.25 -30.17
N ASP A 391 14.92 -9.18 -30.57
CA ASP A 391 14.73 -8.49 -31.85
C ASP A 391 16.08 -8.15 -32.49
N GLN A 392 16.14 -8.13 -33.82
CA GLN A 392 17.40 -7.93 -34.55
C GLN A 392 18.01 -6.54 -34.29
N GLU A 393 17.18 -5.51 -34.17
CA GLU A 393 17.62 -4.13 -33.93
C GLU A 393 18.09 -3.91 -32.48
N LEU A 394 17.69 -4.80 -31.56
CA LEU A 394 18.01 -4.71 -30.14
C LEU A 394 19.23 -5.57 -29.73
N ASN A 395 19.81 -6.33 -30.66
CA ASN A 395 20.87 -7.33 -30.39
C ASN A 395 22.12 -6.80 -29.66
N LEU A 396 22.35 -5.49 -29.66
CA LEU A 396 23.51 -4.85 -29.03
C LEU A 396 23.15 -4.08 -27.75
N THR A 397 21.89 -4.14 -27.32
CA THR A 397 21.38 -3.36 -26.19
C THR A 397 21.32 -4.18 -24.91
N HIS A 398 21.39 -3.50 -23.78
CA HIS A 398 21.36 -4.07 -22.43
C HIS A 398 20.24 -3.37 -21.62
N PRO A 399 18.98 -3.62 -21.98
CA PRO A 399 17.87 -2.80 -21.51
C PRO A 399 17.59 -2.98 -20.01
N TYR A 400 17.12 -1.91 -19.37
CA TYR A 400 16.56 -1.92 -18.03
C TYR A 400 15.24 -2.68 -17.98
N SER A 401 15.02 -3.49 -16.95
CA SER A 401 13.71 -4.12 -16.76
C SER A 401 12.71 -3.12 -16.18
N LEU A 402 11.54 -2.96 -16.79
CA LEU A 402 10.44 -2.13 -16.25
C LEU A 402 9.41 -2.91 -15.43
N ASN A 403 9.53 -4.24 -15.35
CA ASN A 403 8.63 -5.02 -14.51
C ASN A 403 8.95 -4.75 -13.03
N LYS A 404 8.15 -3.89 -12.39
CA LYS A 404 8.36 -3.49 -10.99
C LYS A 404 7.82 -4.49 -9.98
N GLU A 405 6.92 -5.38 -10.39
CA GLU A 405 6.24 -6.31 -9.50
C GLU A 405 5.93 -7.65 -10.18
N THR A 406 5.87 -8.72 -9.40
CA THR A 406 5.41 -10.04 -9.81
C THR A 406 4.56 -10.69 -8.71
N THR A 407 3.78 -11.73 -9.01
CA THR A 407 2.87 -12.35 -8.03
C THR A 407 3.55 -13.52 -7.32
N SER A 408 3.54 -13.51 -5.98
CA SER A 408 4.30 -14.46 -5.16
C SER A 408 3.81 -15.91 -5.27
N CYS A 409 2.49 -16.12 -5.40
CA CYS A 409 1.89 -17.44 -5.45
C CYS A 409 2.14 -18.20 -6.76
N HIS A 410 2.73 -17.53 -7.76
CA HIS A 410 3.08 -18.15 -9.04
C HIS A 410 4.40 -18.93 -9.00
N PHE A 411 5.18 -18.82 -7.92
CA PHE A 411 6.49 -19.49 -7.82
C PHE A 411 6.40 -20.81 -7.04
N ASP A 412 6.72 -21.92 -7.71
CA ASP A 412 6.70 -23.29 -7.18
C ASP A 412 8.01 -24.05 -7.47
N GLY A 413 8.00 -25.37 -7.23
CA GLY A 413 9.17 -26.24 -7.39
C GLY A 413 9.78 -26.24 -8.80
N ASN A 414 9.00 -25.94 -9.84
CA ASN A 414 9.47 -25.96 -11.23
C ASN A 414 9.91 -24.57 -11.70
N SER A 415 9.59 -23.52 -10.94
CA SER A 415 9.81 -22.13 -11.39
C SER A 415 11.25 -21.81 -11.74
N ARG A 416 12.20 -22.26 -10.91
CA ARG A 416 13.63 -22.04 -11.16
C ARG A 416 14.05 -22.62 -12.51
N GLU A 417 13.64 -23.84 -12.82
CA GLU A 417 13.99 -24.51 -14.06
C GLU A 417 13.38 -23.79 -15.28
N LEU A 418 12.11 -23.39 -15.19
CA LEU A 418 11.44 -22.66 -16.27
C LEU A 418 12.11 -21.32 -16.55
N ILE A 419 12.41 -20.54 -15.50
CA ILE A 419 13.11 -19.25 -15.61
C ILE A 419 14.52 -19.47 -16.20
N GLN A 420 15.26 -20.44 -15.69
CA GLN A 420 16.62 -20.72 -16.17
C GLN A 420 16.65 -21.18 -17.63
N ARG A 421 15.72 -22.05 -18.06
CA ARG A 421 15.61 -22.43 -19.47
C ARG A 421 15.29 -21.22 -20.36
N PHE A 422 14.44 -20.31 -19.90
CA PHE A 422 14.11 -19.09 -20.64
C PHE A 422 15.35 -18.20 -20.81
N VAL A 423 16.05 -17.91 -19.70
CA VAL A 423 17.27 -17.10 -19.72
C VAL A 423 18.35 -17.73 -20.60
N LEU A 424 18.55 -19.05 -20.50
CA LEU A 424 19.53 -19.75 -21.32
C LEU A 424 19.16 -19.75 -22.81
N LYS A 425 17.88 -19.91 -23.13
CA LYS A 425 17.41 -19.95 -24.52
C LYS A 425 17.43 -18.58 -25.21
N GLU A 426 16.92 -17.55 -24.55
CA GLU A 426 16.75 -16.23 -25.17
C GLU A 426 17.98 -15.33 -24.96
N PHE A 427 18.73 -15.50 -23.87
CA PHE A 427 19.90 -14.67 -23.54
C PHE A 427 21.23 -15.44 -23.53
N GLY A 428 21.20 -16.77 -23.72
CA GLY A 428 22.43 -17.57 -23.79
C GLY A 428 23.15 -17.74 -22.46
N ALA A 429 22.51 -17.43 -21.32
CA ALA A 429 23.16 -17.41 -20.01
C ALA A 429 22.61 -18.46 -19.05
N PHE A 430 23.51 -19.11 -18.31
CA PHE A 430 23.18 -19.95 -17.17
C PHE A 430 23.56 -19.24 -15.86
N VAL A 431 22.58 -18.99 -15.00
CA VAL A 431 22.75 -18.23 -13.77
C VAL A 431 22.33 -19.08 -12.58
N GLU A 432 23.30 -19.42 -11.74
CA GLU A 432 23.05 -20.22 -10.56
C GLU A 432 22.78 -19.37 -9.33
N ILE A 433 21.82 -19.82 -8.51
CA ILE A 433 21.60 -19.34 -7.16
C ILE A 433 22.38 -20.29 -6.24
N LEU A 434 23.57 -19.89 -5.80
CA LEU A 434 24.49 -20.70 -5.01
C LEU A 434 24.43 -20.29 -3.52
N PRO A 435 24.75 -21.20 -2.59
CA PRO A 435 25.04 -20.80 -1.22
C PRO A 435 26.27 -19.89 -1.20
N CYS A 436 26.18 -18.78 -0.50
CA CYS A 436 27.31 -17.95 -0.13
C CYS A 436 27.69 -18.30 1.31
N ARG A 437 28.99 -18.45 1.61
CA ARG A 437 29.43 -18.50 3.02
C ARG A 437 29.09 -17.14 3.62
N ALA A 438 28.06 -17.08 4.46
CA ALA A 438 27.75 -15.87 5.18
C ALA A 438 29.01 -15.42 5.93
N TYR A 439 29.40 -14.15 5.78
CA TYR A 439 30.22 -13.55 6.81
C TYR A 439 29.37 -13.61 8.08
N GLN A 440 29.76 -14.47 9.01
CA GLN A 440 29.33 -14.33 10.39
C GLN A 440 29.85 -12.95 10.80
N PHE A 441 28.99 -11.94 10.77
CA PHE A 441 29.18 -10.79 11.64
C PHE A 441 29.08 -11.37 13.05
N ILE A 442 30.24 -11.68 13.62
CA ILE A 442 30.39 -11.82 15.06
C ILE A 442 29.99 -10.43 15.58
N ILE A 443 28.81 -10.37 16.21
CA ILE A 443 28.35 -9.17 16.93
C ILE A 443 29.31 -8.90 18.07
#